data_AF-A0AAV5B666-F1
#
_entry.id   AF-A0AAV5B666-F1
#
_cell.length_a   1.000
_cell.length_b   1.000
_cell.length_c   1.000
_cell.angle_alpha   90.00
_cell.angle_beta   90.00
_cell.angle_gamma   90.00
#
_symmetry.space_group_name_H-M   'P 1'
#
loop_
_entity.id
_entity.type
_entity.pdbx_description
1 polymer ?
#
loop_
_entity_poly.entity_id
_entity_poly.type
_entity_poly.pdbx_seq_one_letter_code
_entity_poly.pdbx_strand_id
1 'polypeptide(L)'
;MPLCPGSAAAAGTCDEGGGVLNAADVSFDKRGCDKALRRWPDLRVRVAAAVETQAQAGFFHCKGAGRWRGCALKECRVNSRDAGSVRIAFSVEGGRATVVYITQTLVRRDFLRELDRFLGEARP
;
A
#
# COMPACT_ATOMS: atom_id res chain seq x y z
N MET A 1 44.65 11.11 -7.46
CA MET A 1 43.56 10.31 -6.85
C MET A 1 42.39 11.27 -6.62
N PRO A 2 41.35 11.31 -7.45
CA PRO A 2 40.25 12.25 -7.22
C PRO A 2 39.24 11.64 -6.24
N LEU A 3 38.82 12.48 -5.28
CA LEU A 3 37.80 12.22 -4.27
C LEU A 3 36.44 12.01 -4.95
N CYS A 4 35.77 10.91 -4.61
CA CYS A 4 34.38 10.65 -4.97
C CYS A 4 33.45 11.67 -4.26
N PRO A 5 32.58 12.39 -4.96
CA PRO A 5 31.53 13.16 -4.31
C PRO A 5 30.46 12.20 -3.78
N GLY A 6 30.20 12.26 -2.47
CA GLY A 6 29.13 11.53 -1.79
C GLY A 6 27.78 11.92 -2.38
N SER A 7 27.10 10.95 -2.98
CA SER A 7 25.72 11.09 -3.42
C SER A 7 24.83 11.20 -2.19
N ALA A 8 24.29 12.39 -1.95
CA ALA A 8 23.27 12.63 -0.94
C ALA A 8 22.06 11.75 -1.27
N ALA A 9 21.79 10.77 -0.40
CA ALA A 9 20.55 10.00 -0.45
C ALA A 9 19.39 10.99 -0.38
N ALA A 10 18.61 11.06 -1.46
CA ALA A 10 17.35 11.78 -1.48
C ALA A 10 16.45 11.16 -0.41
N ALA A 11 16.36 11.82 0.74
CA ALA A 11 15.26 11.64 1.67
C ALA A 11 14.02 12.09 0.90
N GLY A 12 13.37 11.12 0.24
CA GLY A 12 12.12 11.35 -0.49
C GLY A 12 11.11 11.93 0.48
N THR A 13 10.87 13.23 0.36
CA THR A 13 9.77 13.90 1.04
C THR A 13 8.49 13.33 0.44
N CYS A 14 7.76 12.56 1.24
CA CYS A 14 6.48 12.02 0.83
C CYS A 14 5.51 13.20 0.66
N ASP A 15 5.32 13.65 -0.58
CA ASP A 15 4.37 14.70 -0.92
C ASP A 15 2.96 14.18 -0.60
N GLU A 16 2.28 14.84 0.35
CA GLU A 16 0.90 14.51 0.75
C GLU A 16 -0.15 15.12 -0.22
N GLY A 17 0.29 15.51 -1.43
CA GLY A 17 -0.54 16.15 -2.44
C GLY A 17 -1.61 15.23 -3.02
N GLY A 18 -2.86 15.69 -2.94
CA GLY A 18 -4.02 15.11 -3.60
C GLY A 18 -3.90 15.19 -5.12
N GLY A 19 -3.13 14.27 -5.70
CA GLY A 19 -3.11 14.03 -7.14
C GLY A 19 -4.26 13.13 -7.59
N VAL A 20 -4.68 13.28 -8.84
CA VAL A 20 -5.58 12.34 -9.50
C VAL A 20 -4.85 11.01 -9.65
N LEU A 21 -5.27 9.99 -8.90
CA LEU A 21 -4.70 8.65 -8.96
C LEU A 21 -5.67 7.72 -9.69
N ASN A 22 -5.20 7.09 -10.76
CA ASN A 22 -6.02 6.17 -11.55
C ASN A 22 -5.72 4.71 -11.15
N ALA A 23 -6.64 3.79 -11.45
CA ALA A 23 -6.43 2.37 -11.18
C ALA A 23 -5.15 1.80 -11.87
N ALA A 24 -4.75 2.37 -13.02
CA ALA A 24 -3.53 1.99 -13.74
C ALA A 24 -2.24 2.35 -12.98
N ASP A 25 -2.30 3.31 -12.07
CA ASP A 25 -1.17 3.79 -11.27
C ASP A 25 -1.01 3.01 -9.94
N VAL A 26 -1.78 1.92 -9.78
CA VAL A 26 -1.74 1.04 -8.62
C VAL A 26 -0.83 -0.16 -8.89
N SER A 27 0.24 -0.25 -8.11
CA SER A 27 1.17 -1.37 -8.10
C SER A 27 1.03 -2.22 -6.84
N PHE A 28 1.61 -3.42 -6.85
CA PHE A 28 1.49 -4.39 -5.75
C PHE A 28 2.86 -4.91 -5.35
N ASP A 29 3.23 -4.76 -4.09
CA ASP A 29 4.44 -5.34 -3.53
C ASP A 29 4.33 -6.87 -3.54
N LYS A 30 5.30 -7.52 -4.17
CA LYS A 30 5.29 -8.97 -4.36
C LYS A 30 5.27 -9.71 -3.02
N ARG A 31 5.99 -9.25 -1.99
CA ARG A 31 6.10 -10.00 -0.73
C ARG A 31 4.76 -10.05 0.00
N GLY A 32 4.04 -8.93 0.02
CA GLY A 32 2.80 -8.82 0.80
C GLY A 32 1.52 -9.10 0.01
N CYS A 33 1.56 -9.09 -1.33
CA CYS A 33 0.35 -9.26 -2.15
C CYS A 33 0.29 -10.59 -2.92
N ASP A 34 1.43 -11.17 -3.27
CA ASP A 34 1.50 -12.25 -4.27
C ASP A 34 0.70 -13.50 -3.87
N LYS A 35 0.74 -13.90 -2.58
CA LYS A 35 -0.08 -15.02 -2.07
C LYS A 35 -1.58 -14.78 -2.26
N ALA A 36 -2.05 -13.58 -1.93
CA ALA A 36 -3.47 -13.22 -2.05
C ALA A 36 -3.89 -13.13 -3.52
N LEU A 37 -3.08 -12.47 -4.36
CA LEU A 37 -3.37 -12.27 -5.78
C LEU A 37 -3.31 -13.56 -6.60
N ARG A 38 -2.44 -14.52 -6.23
CA ARG A 38 -2.44 -15.85 -6.86
C ARG A 38 -3.67 -16.67 -6.48
N ARG A 39 -4.17 -16.50 -5.26
CA ARG A 39 -5.37 -17.21 -4.77
C ARG A 39 -6.66 -16.60 -5.32
N TRP A 40 -6.72 -15.28 -5.42
CA TRP A 40 -7.88 -14.52 -5.90
C TRP A 40 -7.42 -13.44 -6.89
N PRO A 41 -7.30 -13.79 -8.18
CA PRO A 41 -6.78 -12.86 -9.19
C PRO A 41 -7.63 -11.60 -9.38
N ASP A 42 -8.95 -11.68 -9.13
CA ASP A 42 -9.88 -10.56 -9.25
C ASP A 42 -9.56 -9.42 -8.27
N LEU A 43 -8.90 -9.72 -7.14
CA LEU A 43 -8.45 -8.73 -6.17
C LEU A 43 -7.57 -7.66 -6.80
N ARG A 44 -6.81 -7.99 -7.86
CA ARG A 44 -5.94 -7.00 -8.50
C ARG A 44 -6.74 -5.82 -9.06
N VAL A 45 -7.83 -6.12 -9.77
CA VAL A 45 -8.74 -5.12 -10.35
C VAL A 45 -9.55 -4.44 -9.25
N ARG A 46 -10.07 -5.22 -8.28
CA ARG A 46 -10.90 -4.69 -7.18
C ARG A 46 -10.14 -3.74 -6.28
N VAL A 47 -8.91 -4.08 -5.91
CA VAL A 47 -8.05 -3.24 -5.07
C VAL A 47 -7.66 -1.98 -5.82
N ALA A 48 -7.28 -2.08 -7.10
CA ALA A 48 -6.93 -0.90 -7.89
C ALA A 48 -8.10 0.10 -8.00
N ALA A 49 -9.30 -0.38 -8.34
CA ALA A 49 -10.50 0.44 -8.40
C ALA A 49 -10.88 1.04 -7.03
N ALA A 50 -10.69 0.28 -5.94
CA ALA A 50 -10.94 0.77 -4.59
C ALA A 50 -9.98 1.90 -4.20
N VAL A 51 -8.68 1.76 -4.51
CA VAL A 51 -7.67 2.79 -4.21
C VAL A 51 -7.94 4.07 -5.03
N GLU A 52 -8.28 3.94 -6.31
CA GLU A 52 -8.72 5.06 -7.16
C GLU A 52 -9.96 5.76 -6.58
N THR A 53 -11.00 4.99 -6.22
CA THR A 53 -12.22 5.55 -5.61
C THR A 53 -11.90 6.29 -4.30
N GLN A 54 -11.00 5.74 -3.47
CA GLN A 54 -10.55 6.40 -2.26
C GLN A 54 -9.77 7.68 -2.57
N ALA A 55 -8.92 7.69 -3.61
CA ALA A 55 -8.21 8.90 -4.01
C ALA A 55 -9.16 10.01 -4.45
N GLN A 56 -10.20 9.69 -5.23
CA GLN A 56 -11.26 10.64 -5.61
C GLN A 56 -12.01 11.21 -4.40
N ALA A 57 -12.15 10.42 -3.34
CA ALA A 57 -12.74 10.83 -2.07
C ALA A 57 -11.72 11.45 -1.08
N GLY A 58 -10.51 11.79 -1.52
CA GLY A 58 -9.46 12.36 -0.65
C GLY A 58 -8.98 11.43 0.46
N PHE A 59 -9.12 10.11 0.27
CA PHE A 59 -8.83 9.04 1.23
C PHE A 59 -9.61 9.13 2.56
N PHE A 60 -10.78 9.78 2.58
CA PHE A 60 -11.57 10.00 3.80
C PHE A 60 -11.96 8.71 4.55
N HIS A 61 -12.14 7.59 3.84
CA HIS A 61 -12.50 6.31 4.46
C HIS A 61 -11.30 5.43 4.78
N CYS A 62 -10.09 5.89 4.50
CA CYS A 62 -8.86 5.20 4.87
C CYS A 62 -8.43 5.56 6.28
N LYS A 63 -7.64 4.68 6.91
CA LYS A 63 -7.02 4.93 8.22
C LYS A 63 -5.50 4.80 8.11
N GLY A 64 -4.78 5.43 9.03
CA GLY A 64 -3.33 5.23 9.12
C GLY A 64 -2.97 3.79 9.52
N ALA A 65 -1.89 3.27 8.93
CA ALA A 65 -1.43 1.88 9.09
C ALA A 65 0.10 1.77 9.27
N GLY A 66 0.75 2.82 9.76
CA GLY A 66 2.20 2.84 9.99
C GLY A 66 2.98 3.47 8.84
N ARG A 67 4.22 3.00 8.63
CA ARG A 67 5.11 3.50 7.57
C ARG A 67 5.80 2.35 6.83
N TRP A 68 6.05 2.55 5.55
CA TRP A 68 6.84 1.64 4.71
C TRP A 68 7.79 2.46 3.85
N ARG A 69 9.10 2.15 3.92
CA ARG A 69 10.15 2.88 3.21
C ARG A 69 10.11 4.41 3.40
N GLY A 70 9.76 4.86 4.60
CA GLY A 70 9.61 6.29 4.92
C GLY A 70 8.21 6.85 4.64
N CYS A 71 7.43 6.24 3.74
CA CYS A 71 6.11 6.70 3.35
C CYS A 71 5.03 6.28 4.35
N ALA A 72 4.05 7.15 4.60
CA ALA A 72 2.89 6.83 5.42
C ALA A 72 2.02 5.78 4.72
N LEU A 73 1.61 4.77 5.49
CA LEU A 73 0.66 3.75 5.02
C LEU A 73 -0.76 4.14 5.39
N LYS A 74 -1.65 3.95 4.42
CA LYS A 74 -3.10 3.97 4.57
C LYS A 74 -3.64 2.54 4.51
N GLU A 75 -4.77 2.30 5.15
CA GLU A 75 -5.50 1.04 5.06
C GLU A 75 -6.98 1.27 4.81
N CYS A 76 -7.60 0.33 4.09
CA CYS A 76 -9.04 0.24 3.96
C CYS A 76 -9.48 -1.21 3.72
N ARG A 77 -10.80 -1.44 3.72
CA ARG A 77 -11.42 -2.72 3.34
C ARG A 77 -11.75 -2.71 1.85
N VAL A 78 -11.53 -3.84 1.21
CA VAL A 78 -11.95 -4.10 -0.17
C VAL A 78 -12.78 -5.37 -0.19
N ASN A 79 -13.89 -5.34 -0.91
CA ASN A 79 -14.74 -6.50 -1.10
C ASN A 79 -14.51 -7.10 -2.48
N SER A 80 -14.34 -8.41 -2.52
CA SER A 80 -14.27 -9.24 -3.72
C SER A 80 -15.31 -10.34 -3.60
N ARG A 81 -15.79 -10.81 -4.75
CA ARG A 81 -16.74 -11.93 -4.80
C ARG A 81 -16.10 -13.23 -4.32
N ASP A 82 -14.83 -13.45 -4.66
CA ASP A 82 -14.13 -14.72 -4.45
C ASP A 82 -13.31 -14.73 -3.16
N ALA A 83 -12.73 -13.59 -2.79
CA ALA A 83 -11.97 -13.43 -1.55
C ALA A 83 -12.83 -13.02 -0.34
N GLY A 84 -14.09 -12.65 -0.57
CA GLY A 84 -14.90 -11.97 0.43
C GLY A 84 -14.34 -10.59 0.75
N SER A 85 -14.37 -10.19 2.01
CA SER A 85 -13.78 -8.92 2.46
C SER A 85 -12.31 -9.13 2.82
N VAL A 86 -11.44 -8.24 2.34
CA VAL A 86 -10.02 -8.17 2.69
C VAL A 86 -9.68 -6.79 3.23
N ARG A 87 -8.60 -6.69 3.99
CA ARG A 87 -7.94 -5.44 4.33
C ARG A 87 -6.67 -5.29 3.52
N ILE A 88 -6.43 -4.07 3.06
CA ILE A 88 -5.22 -3.70 2.34
C ILE A 88 -4.45 -2.62 3.11
N ALA A 89 -3.12 -2.65 3.01
CA ALA A 89 -2.25 -1.52 3.35
C ALA A 89 -1.60 -1.00 2.07
N PHE A 90 -1.55 0.32 1.88
CA PHE A 90 -0.94 0.94 0.71
C PHE A 90 -0.31 2.29 1.03
N SER A 91 0.74 2.65 0.30
CA SER A 91 1.30 4.01 0.28
C SER A 91 0.84 4.73 -0.99
N VAL A 92 0.81 6.06 -0.93
CA VAL A 92 0.57 6.92 -2.09
C VAL A 92 1.70 7.93 -2.14
N GLU A 93 2.35 8.06 -3.30
CA GLU A 93 3.47 8.97 -3.54
C GLU A 93 3.47 9.39 -5.01
N GLY A 94 3.54 10.70 -5.28
CA GLY A 94 3.67 11.23 -6.64
C GLY A 94 2.57 10.75 -7.62
N GLY A 95 1.32 10.65 -7.14
CA GLY A 95 0.18 10.18 -7.94
C GLY A 95 0.15 8.66 -8.19
N ARG A 96 1.05 7.89 -7.57
CA ARG A 96 1.08 6.42 -7.67
C ARG A 96 0.76 5.78 -6.33
N ALA A 97 0.11 4.62 -6.37
CA ALA A 97 -0.12 3.82 -5.18
C ALA A 97 0.67 2.53 -5.24
N THR A 98 1.18 2.12 -4.08
CA THR A 98 1.76 0.79 -3.90
C THR A 98 0.99 0.08 -2.81
N VAL A 99 0.27 -0.98 -3.17
CA VAL A 99 -0.36 -1.89 -2.22
C VAL A 99 0.73 -2.77 -1.64
N VAL A 100 0.94 -2.64 -0.34
CA VAL A 100 2.05 -3.29 0.37
C VAL A 100 1.62 -4.63 0.95
N TYR A 101 0.37 -4.77 1.40
CA TYR A 101 -0.10 -5.97 2.08
C TYR A 101 -1.59 -6.21 1.85
N ILE A 102 -1.99 -7.48 1.68
CA ILE A 102 -3.39 -7.90 1.55
C ILE A 102 -3.64 -9.09 2.48
N THR A 103 -4.69 -9.02 3.30
CA THR A 103 -5.08 -10.12 4.20
C THR A 103 -6.60 -10.18 4.37
N GLN A 104 -7.12 -11.37 4.68
CA GLN A 104 -8.51 -11.57 5.10
C GLN A 104 -8.74 -11.20 6.58
N THR A 105 -7.70 -10.85 7.33
CA THR A 105 -7.83 -10.39 8.73
C THR A 105 -8.55 -9.04 8.77
N LEU A 106 -9.84 -9.05 9.14
CA LEU A 106 -10.71 -7.86 9.10
C LEU A 106 -10.69 -7.01 10.37
N VAL A 107 -10.28 -7.59 11.49
CA VAL A 107 -10.16 -6.89 12.77
C VAL A 107 -8.92 -6.01 12.72
N ARG A 108 -9.11 -4.69 12.76
CA ARG A 108 -8.02 -3.72 12.53
C ARG A 108 -6.81 -3.95 13.43
N ARG A 109 -7.03 -4.25 14.72
CA ARG A 109 -5.94 -4.51 15.68
C ARG A 109 -5.05 -5.67 15.22
N ASP A 110 -5.67 -6.75 14.77
CA ASP A 110 -4.94 -7.97 14.41
C ASP A 110 -4.28 -7.80 13.03
N PHE A 111 -4.96 -7.12 12.10
CA PHE A 111 -4.38 -6.65 10.85
C PHE A 111 -3.11 -5.81 11.05
N LEU A 112 -3.15 -4.81 11.94
CA LEU A 112 -1.98 -3.96 12.21
C LEU A 112 -0.83 -4.76 12.81
N ARG A 113 -1.12 -5.71 13.71
CA ARG A 113 -0.08 -6.61 14.26
C ARG A 113 0.55 -7.50 13.19
N GLU A 114 -0.26 -8.03 12.27
CA GLU A 114 0.25 -8.79 11.11
C GLU A 114 1.12 -7.92 10.20
N LEU A 115 0.64 -6.71 9.89
CA LEU A 115 1.34 -5.74 9.08
C LEU A 115 2.68 -5.33 9.72
N ASP A 116 2.71 -5.04 11.02
CA ASP A 116 3.92 -4.68 11.74
C ASP A 116 4.96 -5.81 11.72
N ARG A 117 4.54 -7.06 11.85
CA ARG A 117 5.44 -8.23 11.71
C ARG A 117 5.99 -8.32 10.29
N PHE A 118 5.13 -8.22 9.29
CA PHE A 118 5.52 -8.23 7.87
C PHE A 118 6.53 -7.12 7.55
N LEU A 119 6.31 -5.91 8.08
CA LEU A 119 7.20 -4.75 7.90
C LEU A 119 8.50 -4.90 8.70
N GLY A 120 8.46 -5.51 9.88
CA GLY A 120 9.63 -5.81 10.71
C GLY A 120 10.57 -6.83 10.08
N GLU A 121 10.01 -7.89 9.49
CA GLU A 121 10.73 -8.87 8.65
C GLU A 121 11.21 -8.27 7.32
N ALA A 122 10.85 -7.02 7.00
CA ALA A 122 11.25 -6.32 5.79
C ALA A 122 12.44 -5.37 5.97
N ARG A 123 13.08 -5.33 7.15
CA ARG A 123 14.37 -4.65 7.31
C ARG A 123 15.48 -5.44 6.57
N PRO A 124 16.33 -4.78 5.77
CA PRO A 124 17.54 -5.39 5.25
C PRO A 124 18.50 -5.79 6.38
#